data_AF-A0A2I2F800-F1
#
_entry.id   AF-A0A2I2F800-F1
#
_cell.length_a   1.000
_cell.length_b   1.000
_cell.length_c   1.000
_cell.angle_alpha   90.00
_cell.angle_beta   90.00
_cell.angle_gamma   90.00
#
_symmetry.space_group_name_H-M   'P 1'
#
loop_
_entity.id
_entity.type
_entity.pdbx_description
1 polymer ?
#
loop_
_entity_poly.entity_id
_entity_poly.type
_entity_poly.pdbx_seq_one_letter_code
_entity_poly.pdbx_strand_id
1 'polypeptide(L)'
;MSSILSTLGLRAAAGSAAPPNHAVAYIVANWFFAYLATSARASKMWLGLDHNSAPREDLAKYGEAAVQSGKISRATLSRLKRQEAAHANAVEGFPLFIAAMLLGIFTGLPTETINGVGAWYSVSRVLFTVSYALTESEGMSFLRSAFWFSGNIGCIAGLLEAAKTL
;
A
#
# COMPACT_ATOMS: atom_id res chain seq x y z
N MET A 1 -24.96 17.92 8.55
CA MET A 1 -24.40 16.55 8.62
C MET A 1 -23.21 16.49 7.67
N SER A 2 -22.03 16.04 8.13
CA SER A 2 -20.86 15.88 7.25
C SER A 2 -21.06 14.64 6.36
N SER A 3 -20.77 14.76 5.07
CA SER A 3 -20.74 13.64 4.13
C SER A 3 -19.39 12.92 4.19
N ILE A 4 -19.32 11.65 3.77
CA ILE A 4 -18.04 10.94 3.60
C ILE A 4 -17.08 11.72 2.70
N LEU A 5 -17.60 12.37 1.65
CA LEU A 5 -16.79 13.16 0.72
C LEU A 5 -16.16 14.39 1.38
N SER A 6 -16.88 15.06 2.28
CA SER A 6 -16.35 16.20 3.03
C SER A 6 -15.37 15.76 4.12
N THR A 7 -15.58 14.59 4.74
CA THR A 7 -14.65 14.03 5.72
C THR A 7 -13.34 13.54 5.08
N LEU A 8 -13.39 13.01 3.85
CA LEU A 8 -12.19 12.63 3.08
C LEU A 8 -11.52 13.82 2.39
N GLY A 9 -12.05 15.04 2.56
CA GLY A 9 -11.54 16.26 1.93
C GLY A 9 -11.64 16.25 0.40
N LEU A 10 -12.54 15.43 -0.17
CA LEU A 10 -12.82 15.36 -1.61
C LEU A 10 -13.83 16.43 -2.07
N ARG A 11 -14.50 17.08 -1.12
CA ARG A 11 -15.37 18.25 -1.32
C ARG A 11 -15.28 19.18 -0.11
N ALA A 12 -15.42 20.48 -0.35
CA ALA A 12 -15.59 21.45 0.73
C ALA A 12 -16.83 21.12 1.58
N ALA A 13 -16.73 21.30 2.90
CA ALA A 13 -17.88 21.28 3.78
C ALA A 13 -18.73 22.54 3.55
N ALA A 14 -20.04 22.46 3.82
CA ALA A 14 -20.93 23.61 3.70
C ALA A 14 -20.40 24.78 4.57
N GLY A 15 -20.14 25.93 3.93
CA GLY A 15 -19.61 27.13 4.58
C GLY A 15 -18.07 27.21 4.67
N SER A 16 -17.33 26.24 4.12
CA SER A 16 -15.86 26.30 4.02
C SER A 16 -15.41 26.73 2.63
N ALA A 17 -14.35 27.56 2.57
CA ALA A 17 -13.80 28.06 1.30
C ALA A 17 -13.02 26.98 0.52
N ALA A 18 -12.42 26.01 1.22
CA ALA A 18 -11.69 24.88 0.64
C ALA A 18 -11.68 23.69 1.61
N PRO A 19 -11.60 22.44 1.12
CA PRO A 19 -11.42 21.28 1.98
C PRO A 19 -10.04 21.27 2.65
N PRO A 20 -9.90 20.62 3.81
CA PRO A 20 -8.62 20.45 4.49
C PRO A 20 -7.68 19.56 3.68
N ASN A 21 -6.40 19.92 3.65
CA ASN A 21 -5.37 19.12 2.97
C ASN A 21 -4.95 17.95 3.87
N HIS A 22 -5.13 16.72 3.38
CA HIS A 22 -4.85 15.48 4.10
C HIS A 22 -3.57 14.77 3.64
N ALA A 23 -2.73 15.41 2.81
CA ALA A 23 -1.51 14.79 2.27
C ALA A 23 -0.63 14.17 3.35
N VAL A 24 -0.35 14.91 4.44
CA VAL A 24 0.48 14.39 5.55
C VAL A 24 -0.17 13.18 6.22
N ALA A 25 -1.49 13.19 6.41
CA ALA A 25 -2.20 12.05 6.96
C ALA A 25 -2.10 10.83 6.04
N TYR A 26 -2.24 11.00 4.72
CA TYR A 26 -2.06 9.92 3.77
C TYR A 26 -0.61 9.40 3.72
N ILE A 27 0.39 10.29 3.82
CA ILE A 27 1.82 9.91 3.90
C ILE A 27 2.05 9.01 5.11
N VAL A 28 1.62 9.44 6.30
CA VAL A 28 1.79 8.69 7.54
C VAL A 28 1.04 7.36 7.48
N ALA A 29 -0.22 7.37 7.04
CA ALA A 29 -1.04 6.17 6.93
C ALA A 29 -0.42 5.14 5.96
N ASN A 30 0.03 5.57 4.78
CA ASN A 30 0.65 4.67 3.81
C ASN A 30 2.03 4.19 4.24
N TRP A 31 2.77 4.97 5.04
CA TRP A 31 4.01 4.49 5.65
C TRP A 31 3.71 3.34 6.63
N PHE A 32 2.78 3.53 7.56
CA PHE A 32 2.38 2.46 8.49
C PHE A 32 1.86 1.22 7.74
N PHE A 33 1.08 1.43 6.69
CA PHE A 33 0.58 0.36 5.86
C PHE A 33 1.73 -0.41 5.16
N ALA A 34 2.58 0.29 4.42
CA ALA A 34 3.66 -0.31 3.64
C ALA A 34 4.73 -0.97 4.51
N TYR A 35 5.16 -0.33 5.60
CA TYR A 35 6.28 -0.80 6.40
C TYR A 35 5.87 -1.75 7.52
N LEU A 36 4.67 -1.58 8.09
CA LEU A 36 4.21 -2.42 9.20
C LEU A 36 3.11 -3.39 8.78
N ALA A 37 1.98 -2.89 8.29
CA ALA A 37 0.78 -3.72 8.09
C ALA A 37 0.98 -4.84 7.07
N THR A 38 1.73 -4.58 5.99
CA THR A 38 2.01 -5.61 4.96
C THR A 38 3.12 -6.59 5.35
N SER A 39 3.90 -6.28 6.39
CA SER A 39 5.08 -7.06 6.77
C SER A 39 4.73 -8.51 7.12
N ALA A 40 5.48 -9.47 6.58
CA ALA A 40 5.37 -10.88 6.97
C ALA A 40 5.93 -11.17 8.38
N ARG A 41 6.58 -10.19 9.02
CA ARG A 41 7.30 -10.40 10.27
C ARG A 41 6.39 -10.86 11.41
N ALA A 42 5.26 -10.19 11.63
CA ALA A 42 4.31 -10.59 12.67
C ALA A 42 3.80 -12.02 12.46
N SER A 43 3.50 -12.38 11.21
CA SER A 43 3.07 -13.73 10.84
C SER A 43 4.17 -14.77 11.09
N LYS A 44 5.43 -14.44 10.79
CA LYS A 44 6.59 -15.30 11.08
C LYS A 44 6.82 -15.46 12.58
N MET A 45 6.74 -14.39 13.36
CA MET A 45 6.85 -14.44 14.82
C MET A 45 5.79 -15.36 15.42
N TRP A 46 4.54 -15.21 15.00
CA TRP A 46 3.43 -16.03 15.50
C TRP A 46 3.58 -17.52 15.16
N LEU A 47 4.17 -17.83 14.01
CA LEU A 47 4.49 -19.20 13.59
C LEU A 47 5.84 -19.70 14.14
N GLY A 48 6.56 -18.90 14.92
CA GLY A 48 7.88 -19.23 15.46
C GLY A 48 8.95 -19.42 14.38
N LEU A 49 8.85 -18.70 13.27
CA LEU A 49 9.77 -18.73 12.12
C LEU A 49 10.73 -17.52 12.06
N ASP A 50 10.53 -16.50 12.90
CA ASP A 50 11.38 -15.31 12.95
C ASP A 50 12.64 -15.59 13.77
N HIS A 51 13.81 -15.64 13.11
CA HIS A 51 15.10 -15.84 13.78
C HIS A 51 15.80 -14.53 14.17
N ASN A 52 15.24 -13.38 13.79
CA ASN A 52 15.69 -12.00 14.08
C ASN A 52 17.13 -11.62 13.66
N SER A 53 17.99 -12.59 13.34
CA SER A 53 19.36 -12.38 12.87
C SER A 53 19.40 -11.92 11.41
N ALA A 54 18.60 -12.55 10.55
CA ALA A 54 18.41 -12.20 9.16
C ALA A 54 16.95 -12.44 8.74
N PRO A 55 15.99 -11.66 9.25
CA PRO A 55 14.57 -11.99 9.12
C PRO A 55 14.09 -12.06 7.67
N ARG A 56 14.71 -11.34 6.73
CA ARG A 56 14.39 -11.43 5.29
C ARG A 56 14.74 -12.79 4.67
N GLU A 57 15.63 -13.55 5.30
CA GLU A 57 16.08 -14.84 4.79
C GLU A 57 15.33 -16.02 5.44
N ASP A 58 14.50 -15.77 6.46
CA ASP A 58 13.85 -16.80 7.27
C ASP A 58 13.11 -17.85 6.41
N LEU A 59 12.27 -17.39 5.47
CA LEU A 59 11.48 -18.29 4.64
C LEU A 59 12.33 -19.05 3.62
N ALA A 60 13.41 -18.42 3.13
CA ALA A 60 14.32 -19.04 2.18
C ALA A 60 15.18 -20.12 2.84
N LYS A 61 15.66 -19.86 4.06
CA LYS A 61 16.54 -20.77 4.82
C LYS A 61 15.78 -21.88 5.55
N TYR A 62 14.67 -21.53 6.20
CA TYR A 62 14.01 -22.42 7.16
C TYR A 62 12.60 -22.85 6.74
N GLY A 63 12.04 -22.24 5.69
CA GLY A 63 10.65 -22.49 5.26
C GLY A 63 10.39 -23.95 4.88
N GLU A 64 11.26 -24.56 4.05
CA GLU A 64 11.09 -25.95 3.62
C GLU A 64 11.25 -26.94 4.78
N ALA A 65 12.24 -26.70 5.67
CA ALA A 65 12.42 -27.52 6.87
C ALA A 65 11.19 -27.46 7.78
N ALA A 66 10.58 -26.28 7.94
CA ALA A 66 9.35 -26.12 8.73
C ALA A 66 8.14 -26.85 8.11
N VAL A 67 8.09 -27.01 6.78
CA VAL A 67 7.06 -27.83 6.11
C VAL A 67 7.34 -29.32 6.34
N GLN A 68 8.60 -29.76 6.16
CA GLN A 68 9.00 -31.15 6.35
C GLN A 68 8.80 -31.63 7.79
N SER A 69 9.03 -30.77 8.78
CA SER A 69 8.81 -31.07 10.19
C SER A 69 7.35 -31.02 10.62
N GLY A 70 6.43 -30.65 9.71
CA GLY A 70 5.01 -30.47 10.02
C GLY A 70 4.67 -29.22 10.83
N LYS A 71 5.62 -28.29 11.02
CA LYS A 71 5.39 -27.04 11.79
C LYS A 71 4.44 -26.09 11.08
N ILE A 72 4.51 -26.03 9.74
CA ILE A 72 3.59 -25.29 8.89
C ILE A 72 3.16 -26.11 7.69
N SER A 73 2.00 -25.79 7.11
CA SER A 73 1.60 -26.39 5.84
C SER A 73 2.34 -25.79 4.64
N ARG A 74 2.36 -26.52 3.51
CA ARG A 74 2.83 -25.99 2.22
C ARG A 74 2.09 -24.71 1.81
N ALA A 75 0.76 -24.67 2.01
CA ALA A 75 -0.06 -23.51 1.71
C ALA A 75 0.32 -22.30 2.57
N THR A 76 0.62 -22.52 3.86
CA THR A 76 1.09 -21.47 4.78
C THR A 76 2.41 -20.88 4.29
N LEU A 77 3.38 -21.70 3.92
CA LEU A 77 4.66 -21.22 3.39
C LEU A 77 4.47 -20.40 2.11
N SER A 78 3.66 -20.90 1.16
CA SER A 78 3.36 -20.17 -0.08
C SER A 78 2.70 -18.82 0.19
N ARG A 79 1.76 -18.76 1.14
CA ARG A 79 1.12 -17.49 1.55
C ARG A 79 2.11 -16.51 2.16
N LEU A 80 3.03 -16.98 3.02
CA LEU A 80 4.07 -16.12 3.62
C LEU A 80 5.01 -15.56 2.55
N LYS A 81 5.42 -16.37 1.57
CA LYS A 81 6.24 -15.89 0.43
C LYS A 81 5.51 -14.82 -0.39
N ARG A 82 4.20 -15.03 -0.65
CA ARG A 82 3.36 -14.02 -1.30
C ARG A 82 3.26 -12.72 -0.48
N GLN A 83 3.15 -12.82 0.84
CA GLN A 83 3.12 -11.67 1.74
C GLN A 83 4.46 -10.90 1.74
N GLU A 84 5.61 -11.58 1.75
CA GLU A 84 6.92 -10.92 1.62
C GLU A 84 7.05 -10.17 0.29
N ALA A 85 6.57 -10.76 -0.81
CA ALA A 85 6.57 -10.09 -2.11
C ALA A 85 5.60 -8.90 -2.17
N ALA A 86 4.42 -9.00 -1.54
CA ALA A 86 3.47 -7.90 -1.44
C ALA A 86 4.03 -6.73 -0.60
N HIS A 87 4.72 -7.05 0.50
CA HIS A 87 5.41 -6.08 1.35
C HIS A 87 6.52 -5.35 0.61
N ALA A 88 7.41 -6.07 -0.07
CA ALA A 88 8.48 -5.47 -0.88
C ALA A 88 7.90 -4.49 -1.91
N ASN A 89 6.84 -4.90 -2.62
CA ASN A 89 6.18 -4.03 -3.59
C ASN A 89 5.53 -2.80 -2.96
N ALA A 90 5.03 -2.89 -1.71
CA ALA A 90 4.48 -1.73 -0.99
C ALA A 90 5.56 -0.72 -0.62
N VAL A 91 6.72 -1.21 -0.19
CA VAL A 91 7.88 -0.38 0.11
C VAL A 91 8.42 0.27 -1.17
N GLU A 92 8.56 -0.47 -2.26
CA GLU A 92 9.04 0.02 -3.56
C GLU A 92 8.11 1.06 -4.20
N GLY A 93 6.80 0.90 -4.04
CA GLY A 93 5.80 1.84 -4.58
C GLY A 93 5.60 3.09 -3.73
N PHE A 94 6.09 3.10 -2.48
CA PHE A 94 5.88 4.23 -1.56
C PHE A 94 6.58 5.53 -2.00
N PRO A 95 7.82 5.52 -2.53
CA PRO A 95 8.48 6.73 -3.05
C PRO A 95 7.70 7.46 -4.14
N LEU A 96 7.07 6.75 -5.09
CA LEU A 96 6.24 7.37 -6.12
C LEU A 96 5.06 8.14 -5.51
N PHE A 97 4.43 7.53 -4.50
CA PHE A 97 3.32 8.16 -3.77
C PHE A 97 3.76 9.41 -3.01
N ILE A 98 4.89 9.32 -2.30
CA ILE A 98 5.49 10.47 -1.61
C ILE A 98 5.78 11.61 -2.61
N ALA A 99 6.37 11.30 -3.77
CA ALA A 99 6.66 12.28 -4.79
C ALA A 99 5.39 12.99 -5.28
N ALA A 100 4.31 12.25 -5.56
CA ALA A 100 3.04 12.82 -5.98
C ALA A 100 2.43 13.76 -4.92
N MET A 101 2.48 13.37 -3.64
CA MET A 101 1.98 14.19 -2.54
C MET A 101 2.81 15.46 -2.34
N LEU A 102 4.14 15.32 -2.26
CA LEU A 102 5.03 16.46 -2.00
C LEU A 102 5.05 17.44 -3.16
N LEU A 103 5.08 16.95 -4.41
CA LEU A 103 5.05 17.84 -5.58
C LEU A 103 3.68 18.53 -5.69
N GLY A 104 2.57 17.82 -5.42
CA GLY A 104 1.25 18.44 -5.37
C GLY A 104 1.13 19.54 -4.32
N ILE A 105 1.71 19.36 -3.13
CA ILE A 105 1.81 20.43 -2.11
C ILE A 105 2.67 21.58 -2.61
N PHE A 106 3.87 21.26 -3.14
CA PHE A 106 4.86 22.25 -3.56
C PHE A 106 4.35 23.18 -4.66
N THR A 107 3.64 22.62 -5.65
CA THR A 107 3.12 23.40 -6.78
C THR A 107 1.73 23.97 -6.54
N GLY A 108 1.17 23.80 -5.33
CA GLY A 108 -0.11 24.38 -4.94
C GLY A 108 -1.32 23.79 -5.67
N LEU A 109 -1.30 22.48 -5.97
CA LEU A 109 -2.46 21.81 -6.57
C LEU A 109 -3.71 21.97 -5.69
N PRO A 110 -4.92 21.97 -6.29
CA PRO A 110 -6.16 21.96 -5.53
C PRO A 110 -6.18 20.84 -4.49
N THR A 111 -6.64 21.15 -3.28
CA THR A 111 -6.67 20.18 -2.17
C THR A 111 -7.48 18.93 -2.52
N GLU A 112 -8.57 19.08 -3.28
CA GLU A 112 -9.39 17.98 -3.78
C GLU A 112 -8.57 17.01 -4.64
N THR A 113 -7.67 17.53 -5.48
CA THR A 113 -6.78 16.73 -6.33
C THR A 113 -5.78 15.96 -5.47
N ILE A 114 -5.13 16.64 -4.54
CA ILE A 114 -4.15 16.03 -3.62
C ILE A 114 -4.82 14.92 -2.80
N ASN A 115 -5.98 15.22 -2.20
CA ASN A 115 -6.73 14.27 -1.39
C ASN A 115 -7.27 13.10 -2.23
N GLY A 116 -7.69 13.37 -3.46
CA GLY A 116 -8.13 12.35 -4.42
C GLY A 116 -7.02 11.36 -4.75
N VAL A 117 -5.82 11.84 -5.09
CA VAL A 117 -4.66 10.97 -5.34
C VAL A 117 -4.28 10.19 -4.08
N GLY A 118 -4.28 10.85 -2.91
CA GLY A 118 -4.05 10.24 -1.60
C GLY A 118 -4.99 9.07 -1.30
N ALA A 119 -6.29 9.31 -1.41
CA ALA A 119 -7.32 8.30 -1.18
C ALA A 119 -7.24 7.16 -2.19
N TRP A 120 -7.10 7.49 -3.48
CA TRP A 120 -7.10 6.51 -4.56
C TRP A 120 -5.90 5.56 -4.48
N TYR A 121 -4.71 6.10 -4.22
CA TYR A 121 -3.53 5.29 -3.99
C TYR A 121 -3.73 4.36 -2.79
N SER A 122 -4.20 4.89 -1.66
CA SER A 122 -4.40 4.13 -0.42
C SER A 122 -5.33 2.93 -0.63
N VAL A 123 -6.50 3.16 -1.25
CA VAL A 123 -7.47 2.11 -1.56
C VAL A 123 -6.87 1.09 -2.53
N SER A 124 -6.23 1.55 -3.60
CA SER A 124 -5.59 0.68 -4.59
C SER A 124 -4.51 -0.21 -3.96
N ARG A 125 -3.72 0.30 -3.00
CA ARG A 125 -2.70 -0.47 -2.29
C ARG A 125 -3.28 -1.51 -1.35
N VAL A 126 -4.38 -1.20 -0.67
CA VAL A 126 -5.10 -2.17 0.18
C VAL A 126 -5.64 -3.31 -0.69
N LEU A 127 -6.35 -2.98 -1.77
CA LEU A 127 -6.90 -3.98 -2.69
C LEU A 127 -5.81 -4.83 -3.34
N PHE A 128 -4.72 -4.20 -3.80
CA PHE A 128 -3.53 -4.91 -4.30
C PHE A 128 -3.01 -5.94 -3.30
N THR A 129 -2.80 -5.53 -2.04
CA THR A 129 -2.21 -6.39 -1.01
C THR A 129 -3.13 -7.56 -0.66
N VAL A 130 -4.43 -7.29 -0.50
CA VAL A 130 -5.43 -8.32 -0.22
C VAL A 130 -5.51 -9.31 -1.37
N SER A 131 -5.59 -8.83 -2.62
CA SER A 131 -5.56 -9.69 -3.80
C SER A 131 -4.29 -10.52 -3.87
N TYR A 132 -3.13 -9.95 -3.53
CA TYR A 132 -1.86 -10.69 -3.51
C TYR A 132 -1.89 -11.84 -2.49
N ALA A 133 -2.36 -11.58 -1.27
CA ALA A 133 -2.36 -12.57 -0.21
C ALA A 133 -3.33 -13.74 -0.48
N LEU A 134 -4.51 -13.44 -1.03
CA LEU A 134 -5.60 -14.39 -1.21
C LEU A 134 -5.61 -15.12 -2.56
N THR A 135 -4.86 -14.63 -3.54
CA THR A 135 -4.85 -15.22 -4.88
C THR A 135 -3.91 -16.42 -4.98
N GLU A 136 -4.46 -17.57 -5.36
CA GLU A 136 -3.70 -18.80 -5.63
C GLU A 136 -3.74 -19.24 -7.10
N SER A 137 -4.67 -18.69 -7.89
CA SER A 137 -4.79 -18.99 -9.32
C SER A 137 -4.14 -17.91 -10.19
N GLU A 138 -3.62 -18.34 -11.34
CA GLU A 138 -2.98 -17.44 -12.32
C GLU A 138 -3.95 -16.38 -12.84
N GLY A 139 -5.20 -16.74 -13.14
CA GLY A 139 -6.21 -15.80 -13.62
C GLY A 139 -6.55 -14.69 -12.62
N MET A 140 -6.64 -15.02 -11.33
CA MET A 140 -6.89 -14.02 -10.29
C MET A 140 -5.68 -13.10 -10.06
N SER A 141 -4.49 -13.50 -10.53
CA SER A 141 -3.28 -12.68 -10.40
C SER A 141 -3.34 -11.39 -11.23
N PHE A 142 -4.19 -11.34 -12.26
CA PHE A 142 -4.44 -10.12 -13.04
C PHE A 142 -5.15 -9.03 -12.23
N LEU A 143 -5.98 -9.40 -11.24
CA LEU A 143 -6.62 -8.40 -10.35
C LEU A 143 -5.57 -7.65 -9.53
N ARG A 144 -4.55 -8.36 -9.04
CA ARG A 144 -3.40 -7.73 -8.38
C ARG A 144 -2.74 -6.72 -9.33
N SER A 145 -2.45 -7.11 -10.57
CA SER A 145 -1.82 -6.19 -11.53
C SER A 145 -2.69 -4.97 -11.82
N ALA A 146 -4.02 -5.15 -11.95
CA ALA A 146 -4.95 -4.06 -12.17
C ALA A 146 -4.94 -3.04 -11.00
N PHE A 147 -5.01 -3.51 -9.75
CA PHE A 147 -4.94 -2.62 -8.59
C PHE A 147 -3.57 -1.95 -8.45
N TRP A 148 -2.50 -2.66 -8.81
CA TRP A 148 -1.16 -2.07 -8.85
C TRP A 148 -1.11 -0.90 -9.84
N PHE A 149 -1.52 -1.13 -11.10
CA PHE A 149 -1.55 -0.07 -12.11
C PHE A 149 -2.47 1.07 -11.70
N SER A 150 -3.64 0.77 -11.15
CA SER A 150 -4.61 1.78 -10.69
C SER A 150 -3.99 2.80 -9.73
N GLY A 151 -3.28 2.34 -8.70
CA GLY A 151 -2.64 3.24 -7.73
C GLY A 151 -1.48 4.05 -8.31
N ASN A 152 -0.64 3.40 -9.13
CA ASN A 152 0.52 4.05 -9.75
C ASN A 152 0.09 5.09 -10.79
N ILE A 153 -0.90 4.77 -11.63
CA ILE A 153 -1.47 5.71 -12.61
C ILE A 153 -2.07 6.93 -11.90
N GLY A 154 -2.75 6.74 -10.76
CA GLY A 154 -3.25 7.86 -9.95
C GLY A 154 -2.13 8.81 -9.49
N CYS A 155 -1.00 8.27 -9.02
CA CYS A 155 0.15 9.08 -8.63
C CYS A 155 0.79 9.79 -9.84
N ILE A 156 0.96 9.08 -10.96
CA ILE A 156 1.51 9.64 -12.20
C ILE A 156 0.61 10.77 -12.72
N ALA A 157 -0.71 10.58 -12.72
CA ALA A 157 -1.65 11.63 -13.09
C ALA A 157 -1.50 12.87 -12.19
N GLY A 158 -1.38 12.69 -10.87
CA GLY A 158 -1.11 13.79 -9.94
C GLY A 158 0.21 14.52 -10.22
N LEU A 159 1.28 13.78 -10.55
CA LEU A 159 2.55 14.38 -10.95
C LEU A 159 2.44 15.16 -12.26
N LEU A 160 1.70 14.65 -13.24
CA LEU A 160 1.47 15.34 -14.51
C LEU A 160 0.63 16.61 -14.34
N GLU A 161 -0.35 16.61 -13.44
CA GLU A 161 -1.07 17.84 -13.07
C GLU A 161 -0.14 18.85 -12.40
N ALA A 162 0.72 18.41 -11.47
CA ALA A 162 1.69 19.28 -10.82
C ALA A 162 2.70 19.87 -11.80
N ALA A 163 3.08 19.12 -12.84
CA ALA A 163 4.02 19.59 -13.85
C ALA A 163 3.47 20.76 -14.70
N LYS A 164 2.14 20.92 -14.81
CA LYS A 164 1.53 22.02 -15.56
C LYS A 164 1.64 23.38 -14.85
N THR A 165 1.97 23.36 -13.55
CA THR A 165 2.05 24.56 -12.71
C THR A 165 3.48 24.94 -12.35
N LEU A 166 4.48 24.24 -12.92
CA LEU A 166 5.90 24.60 -12.90
C LEU A 166 6.24 25.51 -14.08
#